data_AF-A0A971GFA8-F1
#
_entry.id   AF-A0A971GFA8-F1
#
_cell.length_a   1.000
_cell.length_b   1.000
_cell.length_c   1.000
_cell.angle_alpha   90.00
_cell.angle_beta   90.00
_cell.angle_gamma   90.00
#
_symmetry.space_group_name_H-M   'P 1'
#
loop_
_entity.id
_entity.type
_entity.pdbx_description
1 polymer ?
#
loop_
_entity_poly.entity_id
_entity_poly.type
_entity_poly.pdbx_seq_one_letter_code
_entity_poly.pdbx_strand_id
1 'polypeptide(L)' 'MIGKMINGKYRIIESLGSGGSGKVYKAVHINLNSYWALKFIPSSEGFAENELEILKNLNHPVFPLLVDCIREADDTILV' A
#
# COMPACT_ATOMS: atom_id res chain seq x y z
N MET A 1 14.41 0.22 -0.90
CA MET A 1 13.07 0.22 -0.27
C MET A 1 13.10 -0.29 1.16
N ILE A 2 13.73 -1.43 1.48
CA ILE A 2 13.85 -1.89 2.87
C ILE A 2 14.41 -0.79 3.78
N GLY A 3 13.78 -0.58 4.93
CA GLY A 3 14.10 0.48 5.89
C GLY A 3 13.46 1.85 5.58
N LYS A 4 12.94 2.09 4.37
CA LYS A 4 12.27 3.35 4.00
C LYS A 4 11.04 3.56 4.88
N MET A 5 10.88 4.77 5.39
CA MET A 5 9.67 5.24 6.06
C MET A 5 8.71 5.82 5.03
N ILE A 6 7.46 5.38 5.06
CA ILE A 6 6.36 5.88 4.23
C ILE A 6 5.38 6.63 5.12
N ASN A 7 5.06 7.88 4.73
CA ASN A 7 4.17 8.78 5.45
C ASN A 7 4.53 8.97 6.95
N GLY A 8 5.79 8.75 7.33
CA GLY A 8 6.25 8.76 8.73
C GLY A 8 5.70 7.65 9.63
N LYS A 9 4.85 6.76 9.12
CA LYS A 9 4.12 5.75 9.91
C LYS A 9 4.55 4.31 9.61
N TYR A 10 4.88 4.00 8.36
CA TYR A 10 5.13 2.63 7.92
C TYR A 10 6.59 2.44 7.55
N ARG A 11 7.27 1.47 8.17
CA ARG A 11 8.65 1.09 7.81
C ARG A 11 8.63 -0.16 6.95
N ILE A 12 9.17 -0.09 5.74
CA ILE A 12 9.28 -1.27 4.86
C ILE A 12 10.29 -2.26 5.42
N ILE A 13 9.91 -3.53 5.50
CA ILE A 13 10.75 -4.60 6.05
C ILE A 13 11.03 -5.72 5.04
N GLU A 14 10.18 -5.90 4.03
CA GLU A 14 10.30 -7.02 3.08
C GLU A 14 9.63 -6.68 1.75
N SER A 15 10.15 -7.22 0.63
CA SER A 15 9.46 -7.21 -0.66
C SER A 15 8.57 -8.44 -0.76
N LEU A 16 7.27 -8.25 -1.01
CA LEU A 16 6.31 -9.36 -1.13
C LEU A 16 6.08 -9.76 -2.59
N GLY A 17 6.18 -8.82 -3.53
CA GLY A 17 6.02 -9.12 -4.94
C GLY A 17 6.09 -7.89 -5.83
N SER A 18 6.20 -8.14 -7.13
CA SER A 18 6.19 -7.11 -8.17
C SER A 18 5.53 -7.67 -9.42
N GLY A 19 4.75 -6.85 -10.11
CA GLY A 19 4.10 -7.22 -11.36
C GLY A 19 3.67 -5.99 -12.15
N GLY A 20 2.81 -6.20 -13.16
CA GLY A 20 2.35 -5.12 -14.05
C GLY A 20 1.61 -3.99 -13.33
N SER A 21 0.88 -4.29 -12.25
CA SER A 21 0.13 -3.29 -11.47
C SER A 21 0.91 -2.72 -10.28
N GLY A 22 2.25 -2.85 -10.30
CA GLY A 22 3.13 -2.23 -9.33
C GLY A 22 3.86 -3.21 -8.39
N LYS A 23 4.29 -2.69 -7.24
CA LYS A 23 5.15 -3.40 -6.27
C LYS A 23 4.48 -3.47 -4.91
N VAL A 24 4.59 -4.61 -4.24
CA VAL A 24 4.01 -4.83 -2.91
C VAL A 24 5.11 -5.10 -1.91
N TYR A 25 5.07 -4.40 -0.79
CA TYR A 25 6.02 -4.55 0.31
C TYR A 25 5.31 -4.84 1.61
N LYS A 26 5.94 -5.62 2.48
CA LYS A 26 5.53 -5.73 3.88
C LYS A 26 6.11 -4.53 4.63
N ALA A 27 5.29 -3.89 5.45
CA ALA A 27 5.73 -2.83 6.34
C ALA A 27 5.18 -3.04 7.75
N VAL A 28 5.85 -2.43 8.73
CA VAL A 28 5.35 -2.31 10.11
C VAL A 28 4.88 -0.88 10.34
N HIS A 29 3.66 -0.70 10.84
CA HIS A 29 3.21 0.58 11.36
C HIS A 29 3.88 0.81 12.72
N ILE A 30 4.79 1.77 12.81
CA ILE A 30 5.73 1.88 13.92
C ILE A 30 5.07 2.17 15.28
N ASN A 31 3.95 2.90 15.29
CA ASN A 31 3.25 3.25 16.53
C ASN A 31 2.23 2.18 16.99
N LEU A 32 1.71 1.37 16.05
CA LEU A 32 0.68 0.36 16.32
C LEU A 32 1.27 -1.05 16.43
N ASN A 33 2.54 -1.21 16.05
CA ASN A 33 3.24 -2.49 15.97
C ASN A 33 2.49 -3.57 15.17
N SER A 34 1.74 -3.13 14.15
CA SER A 34 0.94 -3.98 13.26
C SER A 34 1.62 -4.07 11.88
N TYR A 35 1.51 -5.23 11.24
CA TYR A 35 2.05 -5.45 9.89
C TYR A 35 0.99 -5.18 8.83
N TRP A 36 1.42 -4.53 7.74
CA TRP A 36 0.58 -4.15 6.61
C TRP A 36 1.29 -4.44 5.28
N ALA A 37 0.51 -4.63 4.22
CA ALA A 37 1.01 -4.66 2.86
C ALA A 37 0.88 -3.25 2.27
N LEU A 38 1.96 -2.73 1.67
CA LEU A 38 1.95 -1.46 0.95
C LEU A 38 2.07 -1.77 -0.53
N LYS A 39 1.00 -1.51 -1.29
CA LYS A 39 0.99 -1.63 -2.75
C LYS A 39 1.29 -0.28 -3.38
N PHE A 40 2.44 -0.18 -4.03
CA PHE A 40 2.90 0.99 -4.77
C PHE A 40 2.45 0.86 -6.22
N ILE A 41 1.58 1.76 -6.64
CA ILE A 41 1.04 1.84 -7.99
C ILE A 41 1.57 3.11 -8.63
N PRO A 42 2.31 3.04 -9.75
CA PRO A 42 2.83 4.23 -10.41
C PRO A 42 1.71 5.18 -10.80
N SER A 43 1.86 6.46 -10.44
CA SER A 43 0.86 7.50 -10.72
C SER A 43 0.63 7.71 -12.22
N SER A 44 1.58 7.32 -13.07
CA SER A 44 1.47 7.38 -14.53
C SER A 44 0.48 6.39 -15.14
N GLU A 45 0.11 5.32 -14.42
CA GLU A 45 -0.69 4.23 -15.00
C GLU A 45 -2.19 4.34 -14.69
N GLY A 46 -2.62 5.25 -13.81
CA GLY A 46 -4.04 5.50 -13.51
C GLY A 46 -4.82 4.31 -12.94
N PHE A 47 -4.16 3.18 -12.64
CA PHE A 47 -4.80 1.97 -12.10
C PHE A 47 -5.19 2.12 -10.62
N ALA A 48 -4.54 3.04 -9.89
CA ALA A 48 -4.73 3.19 -8.46
C ALA A 48 -6.16 3.59 -8.10
N GLU A 49 -6.77 4.46 -8.90
CA GLU A 49 -8.11 5.00 -8.69
C GLU A 49 -9.18 3.91 -8.78
N ASN A 50 -9.10 3.02 -9.78
CA ASN A 50 -10.03 1.91 -9.93
C ASN A 50 -9.92 0.92 -8.76
N GLU A 51 -8.71 0.56 -8.36
CA GLU A 51 -8.49 -0.36 -7.24
C GLU A 51 -8.93 0.24 -5.90
N LEU A 52 -8.62 1.52 -5.69
CA LEU A 52 -9.06 2.29 -4.53
C LEU A 52 -10.59 2.34 -4.43
N GLU A 53 -11.30 2.57 -5.53
CA GLU A 53 -12.76 2.64 -5.55
C GLU A 53 -13.42 1.30 -5.19
N ILE A 54 -12.85 0.18 -5.66
CA ILE A 54 -13.33 -1.16 -5.30
C ILE A 54 -13.07 -1.42 -3.80
N LEU A 55 -11.82 -1.23 -3.34
CA LEU A 55 -11.42 -1.58 -1.98
C LEU A 55 -12.12 -0.72 -0.91
N LYS A 56 -12.44 0.55 -1.22
CA LYS A 56 -13.22 1.43 -0.31
C LYS A 56 -14.56 0.84 0.11
N ASN A 57 -15.17 0.04 -0.77
CA ASN A 57 -16.49 -0.53 -0.54
C ASN A 57 -16.43 -1.98 -0.02
N LEU A 58 -15.24 -2.56 0.12
CA LEU A 58 -15.04 -3.92 0.63
C LEU A 58 -14.73 -3.87 2.13
N ASN A 59 -15.76 -4.04 2.96
CA ASN A 59 -15.62 -4.20 4.40
C ASN A 59 -16.19 -5.54 4.84
N HIS A 60 -15.46 -6.62 4.55
CA HIS A 60 -15.85 -7.98 4.91
C HIS A 60 -14.59 -8.82 5.24
N PRO A 61 -14.63 -9.73 6.23
CA PRO A 61 -13.44 -10.47 6.72
C PRO A 61 -12.67 -11.28 5.66
N VAL A 62 -13.28 -11.57 4.51
CA VAL A 62 -12.67 -12.39 3.44
C VAL A 62 -11.98 -11.56 2.36
N PHE A 63 -12.14 -10.24 2.38
CA PHE A 63 -11.50 -9.33 1.43
C PHE A 63 -10.44 -8.49 2.13
N PRO A 64 -9.41 -8.02 1.40
CA PRO A 64 -8.45 -7.07 1.95
C PRO A 64 -9.15 -5.80 2.42
N LEU A 65 -8.79 -5.36 3.63
CA LEU A 65 -9.22 -4.08 4.17
C LEU A 65 -8.23 -3.00 3.73
N LEU A 66 -8.75 -1.94 3.12
CA LEU A 66 -7.98 -0.72 2.88
C LEU A 66 -8.01 0.15 4.15
N VAL A 67 -6.85 0.45 4.70
CA VAL A 67 -6.72 1.26 5.93
C VAL A 67 -6.07 2.62 5.71
N ASP A 68 -5.33 2.79 4.62
CA ASP A 68 -4.72 4.08 4.27
C ASP A 68 -4.56 4.23 2.74
N CYS A 69 -4.51 5.47 2.28
CA CYS A 69 -4.22 5.80 0.89
C CYS A 69 -3.26 7.00 0.88
N ILE A 70 -2.02 6.76 0.44
CA ILE A 70 -0.93 7.71 0.53
C ILE A 70 -0.52 8.09 -0.89
N ARG A 71 -0.42 9.38 -1.18
CA ARG A 71 0.06 9.88 -2.48
C ARG A 71 1.47 10.44 -2.30
N GLU A 72 2.45 9.83 -2.95
CA GLU A 72 3.79 10.37 -3.15
C GLU A 72 3.90 10.98 -4.57
N ALA A 73 5.04 11.57 -4.92
CA ALA A 73 5.21 12.24 -6.21
C ALA A 73 5.00 11.30 -7.40
N ASP A 74 5.54 10.07 -7.32
CA ASP A 74 5.56 9.11 -8.43
C ASP A 74 4.62 7.92 -8.22
N ASP A 75 4.14 7.70 -7.00
CA ASP A 75 3.35 6.52 -6.63
C ASP A 75 2.11 6.89 -5.82
N THR A 76 1.01 6.20 -6.08
CA THR A 76 -0.10 6.05 -5.13
C THR A 76 0.06 4.74 -4.38
N ILE A 77 0.05 4.81 -3.05
CA ILE A 77 0.32 3.70 -2.15
C ILE A 77 -0.97 3.34 -1.41
N LEU A 78 -1.45 2.11 -1.62
CA LEU A 78 -2.58 1.55 -0.90
C LEU A 78 -2.06 0.66 0.24
N VAL A 79 -2.62 0.86 1.44
CA VAL A 79 -2.27 0.11 2.66
C VAL A 79 -3.43 -0.77 3.10
#